data_AF-A0A7Y3NBB6-F1
#
_entry.id   AF-A0A7Y3NBB6-F1
#
_cell.length_a   1.000
_cell.length_b   1.000
_cell.length_c   1.000
_cell.angle_alpha   90.00
_cell.angle_beta   90.00
_cell.angle_gamma   90.00
#
_symmetry.space_group_name_H-M   'P 1'
#
loop_
_entity.id
_entity.type
_entity.pdbx_description
1 polymer ?
#
loop_
_entity_poly.entity_id
_entity_poly.type
_entity_poly.pdbx_seq_one_letter_code
_entity_poly.pdbx_strand_id
1 'polypeptide(L)'
;LDDLKPTILLAHEMTGAGIEAGKLAFALCRVGDRENEIAEARVYIRKAGYPVLAGELPERTGYRRASDEGRALSETSHPSLRTRAEKLAQSVIDLVSERQQQKVA
;
A
#
# COMPACT_ATOMS: atom_id res chain seq x y z
N LEU A 1 10.74 -10.84 3.07
CA LEU A 1 10.40 -10.58 4.49
C LEU A 1 11.30 -9.51 5.12
N ASP A 2 12.57 -9.43 4.69
CA ASP A 2 13.56 -8.53 5.29
C ASP A 2 13.11 -7.06 5.30
N ASP A 3 12.59 -6.55 4.18
CA ASP A 3 12.14 -5.15 4.07
C ASP A 3 10.88 -4.79 4.89
N LEU A 4 10.07 -5.80 5.27
CA LEU A 4 8.83 -5.56 6.03
C LEU A 4 9.09 -5.39 7.53
N LYS A 5 10.09 -6.08 8.08
CA LYS A 5 10.42 -6.02 9.49
C LYS A 5 10.72 -4.60 9.99
N PRO A 6 11.63 -3.81 9.37
CA PRO A 6 11.90 -2.45 9.82
C PRO A 6 10.67 -1.53 9.69
N THR A 7 9.85 -1.72 8.65
CA THR A 7 8.63 -0.92 8.44
C THR A 7 7.58 -1.19 9.53
N ILE A 8 7.43 -2.46 9.96
CA ILE A 8 6.53 -2.81 11.06
C ILE A 8 7.06 -2.29 12.40
N LEU A 9 8.37 -2.35 12.64
CA LEU A 9 8.97 -1.78 13.84
C LEU A 9 8.71 -0.27 13.93
N LEU A 10 8.88 0.47 12.83
CA LEU A 10 8.53 1.88 12.77
C LEU A 10 7.05 2.13 13.10
N ALA A 11 6.14 1.31 12.57
CA ALA A 11 4.73 1.44 12.91
C ALA A 11 4.46 1.18 14.40
N HIS A 12 5.16 0.23 15.02
CA HIS A 12 5.07 -0.01 16.47
C HIS A 12 5.60 1.17 17.27
N GLU A 13 6.74 1.76 16.88
CA GLU A 13 7.30 2.96 17.50
C GLU A 13 6.33 4.14 17.41
N MET A 14 5.74 4.37 16.22
CA MET A 14 4.70 5.39 16.02
C MET A 14 3.49 5.16 16.94
N THR A 15 3.04 3.92 17.08
CA THR A 15 1.95 3.60 18.01
C THR A 15 2.34 3.77 19.48
N GLY A 16 3.58 3.43 19.84
CA GLY A 16 4.14 3.67 21.17
C GLY A 16 4.27 5.16 21.52
N ALA A 17 4.48 6.00 20.50
CA ALA A 17 4.47 7.46 20.61
C ALA A 17 3.05 8.08 20.64
N GLY A 18 1.99 7.26 20.66
CA GLY A 18 0.60 7.72 20.79
C GLY A 18 -0.16 7.91 19.49
N ILE A 19 0.41 7.53 18.33
CA ILE A 19 -0.34 7.51 17.07
C ILE A 19 -1.27 6.30 17.07
N GLU A 20 -2.58 6.51 17.01
CA GLU A 20 -3.53 5.42 16.93
C GLU A 20 -3.22 4.48 15.74
N ALA A 21 -3.13 3.18 15.99
CA ALA A 21 -2.88 2.18 14.94
C ALA A 21 -3.91 2.26 13.80
N GLY A 22 -5.16 2.60 14.13
CA GLY A 22 -6.24 2.83 13.16
C GLY A 22 -6.05 4.05 12.26
N LYS A 23 -5.03 4.89 12.48
CA LYS A 23 -4.62 5.97 11.56
C LYS A 23 -3.56 5.52 10.56
N LEU A 24 -2.84 4.43 10.85
CA LEU A 24 -1.82 3.86 9.98
C LEU A 24 -2.45 2.90 8.95
N ALA A 25 -1.78 2.75 7.81
CA ALA A 25 -2.09 1.73 6.79
C ALA A 25 -0.86 1.45 5.94
N PHE A 26 -0.75 0.24 5.42
CA PHE A 26 0.38 -0.19 4.62
C PHE A 26 0.00 -0.34 3.14
N ALA A 27 0.82 0.23 2.26
CA ALA A 27 0.79 -0.03 0.81
C ALA A 27 1.95 -0.96 0.44
N LEU A 28 1.71 -1.90 -0.47
CA LEU A 28 2.77 -2.74 -1.03
C LEU A 28 3.33 -2.09 -2.29
N CYS A 29 4.58 -1.63 -2.20
CA CYS A 29 5.28 -0.93 -3.26
C CYS A 29 6.58 -1.65 -3.62
N ARG A 30 6.98 -1.58 -4.89
CA ARG A 30 8.19 -2.23 -5.44
C ARG A 30 8.25 -3.73 -5.12
N VAL A 31 7.12 -4.41 -5.25
CA VAL A 31 7.03 -5.86 -5.05
C VAL A 31 7.37 -6.64 -6.33
N GLY A 32 7.67 -7.93 -6.20
CA GLY A 32 7.64 -8.85 -7.34
C GLY A 32 6.21 -9.13 -7.81
N ASP A 33 6.05 -10.04 -8.78
CA ASP A 33 4.72 -10.40 -9.33
C ASP A 33 4.18 -11.73 -8.82
N ARG A 34 4.93 -12.39 -7.96
CA ARG A 34 4.51 -13.66 -7.39
C ARG A 34 3.41 -13.40 -6.38
N GLU A 35 2.20 -13.83 -6.72
CA GLU A 35 1.00 -13.60 -5.92
C GLU A 35 1.11 -14.20 -4.51
N ASN A 36 1.77 -15.35 -4.38
CA ASN A 36 2.02 -15.96 -3.07
C ASN A 36 2.90 -15.08 -2.16
N GLU A 37 3.96 -14.45 -2.70
CA GLU A 37 4.82 -13.54 -1.92
C GLU A 37 4.06 -12.30 -1.48
N ILE A 38 3.22 -11.74 -2.37
CA ILE A 38 2.35 -10.61 -2.06
C ILE A 38 1.35 -11.01 -0.97
N ALA A 39 0.73 -12.18 -1.08
CA ALA A 39 -0.23 -12.68 -0.09
C ALA A 39 0.43 -12.89 1.28
N GLU A 40 1.62 -13.50 1.32
CA GLU A 40 2.41 -13.68 2.54
C GLU A 40 2.77 -12.34 3.20
N ALA A 41 3.20 -11.35 2.41
CA ALA A 41 3.46 -10.00 2.91
C ALA A 41 2.22 -9.37 3.56
N ARG A 42 1.05 -9.50 2.92
CA ARG A 42 -0.22 -9.01 3.49
C ARG A 42 -0.57 -9.73 4.79
N VAL A 43 -0.39 -11.05 4.85
CA VAL A 43 -0.62 -11.83 6.07
C VAL A 43 0.32 -11.40 7.19
N TYR A 44 1.60 -11.18 6.89
CA TYR A 44 2.59 -10.73 7.86
C TYR A 44 2.22 -9.37 8.48
N ILE A 45 1.84 -8.39 7.67
CA ILE A 45 1.44 -7.06 8.17
C ILE A 45 0.14 -7.14 8.98
N ARG A 46 -0.85 -7.92 8.53
CA ARG A 46 -2.10 -8.12 9.28
C ARG A 46 -1.86 -8.79 10.64
N LYS A 47 -0.94 -9.75 10.72
CA LYS A 47 -0.53 -10.37 11.99
C LYS A 47 0.09 -9.37 12.97
N ALA A 48 0.72 -8.31 12.46
CA ALA A 48 1.23 -7.21 13.29
C ALA A 48 0.14 -6.21 13.73
N GLY A 49 -1.12 -6.40 13.30
CA GLY A 49 -2.26 -5.58 13.74
C GLY A 49 -2.53 -4.34 12.89
N TYR A 50 -1.90 -4.21 11.72
CA TYR A 50 -2.07 -3.05 10.84
C TYR A 50 -2.91 -3.36 9.59
N PRO A 51 -3.75 -2.42 9.14
CA PRO A 51 -4.48 -2.58 7.89
C PRO A 51 -3.53 -2.49 6.69
N VAL A 52 -3.84 -3.27 5.65
CA VAL A 52 -3.09 -3.28 4.39
C VAL A 52 -4.02 -2.94 3.25
N LEU A 53 -3.65 -1.93 2.48
CA LEU A 53 -4.37 -1.44 1.31
C LEU A 53 -4.46 -2.50 0.22
N ALA A 54 -5.57 -2.54 -0.52
CA ALA A 54 -5.74 -3.44 -1.65
C ALA A 54 -4.89 -2.99 -2.85
N GLY A 55 -4.50 -3.94 -3.71
CA GLY A 55 -3.61 -3.65 -4.84
C GLY A 55 -2.14 -3.47 -4.41
N GLU A 56 -1.26 -3.46 -5.40
CA GLU A 56 0.18 -3.42 -5.20
C GLU A 56 0.86 -2.78 -6.41
N LEU A 57 2.01 -2.15 -6.17
CA LEU A 57 2.84 -1.58 -7.23
C LEU A 57 4.05 -2.49 -7.46
N PRO A 58 4.05 -3.31 -8.52
CA PRO A 58 5.22 -4.13 -8.85
C PRO A 58 6.40 -3.25 -9.27
N GLU A 59 7.62 -3.75 -9.05
CA GLU A 59 8.81 -3.11 -9.58
C GLU A 59 8.88 -3.29 -11.11
N ARG A 60 8.54 -2.21 -11.83
CA ARG A 60 8.43 -2.20 -13.28
C ARG A 60 8.96 -0.91 -13.90
N THR A 61 9.66 -1.07 -15.02
CA THR A 61 10.19 0.04 -15.82
C THR A 61 9.10 0.97 -16.34
N GLY A 62 7.87 0.46 -16.57
CA GLY A 62 6.73 1.26 -17.00
C GLY A 62 6.35 2.38 -16.02
N TYR A 63 6.44 2.12 -14.70
CA TYR A 63 6.22 3.17 -13.69
C TYR A 63 7.37 4.18 -13.64
N ARG A 64 8.61 3.73 -13.82
CA ARG A 64 9.78 4.62 -13.90
C ARG A 64 9.63 5.57 -15.09
N ARG A 65 9.32 5.05 -16.28
CA ARG A 65 9.10 5.87 -17.48
C ARG A 65 7.97 6.87 -17.31
N ALA A 66 6.85 6.46 -16.71
CA ALA A 66 5.76 7.39 -16.40
C ALA A 66 6.27 8.55 -15.53
N SER A 67 7.04 8.26 -14.48
CA SER A 67 7.66 9.29 -13.63
C SER A 67 8.65 10.17 -14.40
N ASP A 68 9.49 9.60 -15.27
CA ASP A 68 10.46 10.35 -16.10
C ASP A 68 9.73 11.32 -17.07
N GLU A 69 8.52 10.96 -17.50
CA GLU A 69 7.64 11.79 -18.33
C GLU A 69 6.77 12.78 -17.52
N GLY A 70 6.94 12.84 -16.20
CA GLY A 70 6.15 13.70 -15.31
C GLY A 70 4.71 13.23 -15.09
N ARG A 71 4.42 11.96 -15.35
CA ARG A 71 3.10 11.35 -15.21
C ARG A 71 2.95 10.57 -13.91
N ALA A 72 1.72 10.47 -13.42
CA ALA A 72 1.38 9.60 -12.31
C ALA A 72 1.48 8.12 -12.69
N LEU A 73 1.57 7.25 -11.68
CA LEU A 73 1.58 5.78 -11.90
C LEU A 73 0.26 5.26 -12.49
N SER A 74 -0.86 5.96 -12.30
CA SER A 74 -2.14 5.65 -12.97
C SER A 74 -2.17 6.09 -14.44
N GLU A 75 -1.20 6.87 -14.89
CA GLU A 75 -1.15 7.44 -16.24
C GLU A 75 -0.14 6.70 -17.13
N THR A 76 0.41 5.56 -16.68
CA THR A 76 1.32 4.78 -17.53
C THR A 76 0.62 4.32 -18.82
N SER A 77 1.39 4.18 -19.89
CA SER A 77 0.91 3.63 -21.16
C SER A 77 0.54 2.15 -21.10
N HIS A 78 0.96 1.41 -20.05
CA HIS A 78 0.66 -0.01 -19.88
C HIS A 78 -0.66 -0.21 -19.12
N PRO A 79 -1.72 -0.78 -19.75
CA PRO A 79 -3.03 -0.92 -19.11
C PRO A 79 -2.99 -1.74 -17.81
N SER A 80 -2.23 -2.83 -17.78
CA SER A 80 -2.13 -3.69 -16.59
C SER A 80 -1.50 -2.98 -15.39
N LEU A 81 -0.48 -2.14 -15.63
CA LEU A 81 0.16 -1.35 -14.57
C LEU A 81 -0.73 -0.20 -14.11
N ARG A 82 -1.44 0.42 -15.05
CA ARG A 82 -2.45 1.43 -14.74
C ARG A 82 -3.52 0.85 -13.80
N THR A 83 -4.13 -0.27 -14.15
CA THR A 83 -5.15 -0.92 -13.31
C THR A 83 -4.63 -1.27 -11.91
N ARG A 84 -3.37 -1.71 -11.78
CA ARG A 84 -2.75 -1.96 -10.47
C ARG A 84 -2.60 -0.68 -9.64
N ALA A 85 -2.15 0.41 -10.26
CA ALA A 85 -2.01 1.70 -9.59
C ALA A 85 -3.37 2.31 -9.19
N GLU A 86 -4.37 2.23 -10.09
CA GLU A 86 -5.74 2.65 -9.83
C GLU A 86 -6.37 1.87 -8.68
N LYS A 87 -6.18 0.55 -8.63
CA LYS A 87 -6.66 -0.29 -7.53
C LYS A 87 -6.07 0.13 -6.18
N LEU A 88 -4.77 0.44 -6.14
CA LEU A 88 -4.15 0.93 -4.91
C LEU A 88 -4.70 2.32 -4.53
N ALA A 89 -4.81 3.24 -5.48
CA ALA A 89 -5.38 4.56 -5.24
C ALA A 89 -6.83 4.49 -4.72
N GLN A 90 -7.67 3.64 -5.34
CA GLN A 90 -9.04 3.42 -4.90
C GLN A 90 -9.08 2.88 -3.48
N SER A 91 -8.20 1.95 -3.12
CA SER A 91 -8.18 1.41 -1.76
C SER A 91 -7.84 2.46 -0.68
N VAL A 92 -7.08 3.50 -1.03
CA VAL A 92 -6.83 4.65 -0.15
C VAL A 92 -8.11 5.47 0.02
N ILE A 93 -8.83 5.72 -1.08
CA ILE A 93 -10.10 6.44 -1.07
C ILE A 93 -11.13 5.69 -0.21
N ASP A 94 -11.24 4.38 -0.39
CA ASP A 94 -12.17 3.52 0.36
C ASP A 94 -11.86 3.59 1.85
N LEU A 95 -10.60 3.38 2.24
CA LEU A 95 -10.16 3.44 3.64
C LEU A 95 -10.44 4.80 4.28
N VAL A 96 -10.17 5.89 3.57
CA VAL A 96 -10.42 7.24 4.09
C VAL A 96 -11.93 7.47 4.24
N SER A 97 -12.73 7.03 3.27
CA SER A 97 -14.19 7.17 3.29
C SER A 97 -14.82 6.40 4.45
N GLU A 98 -14.40 5.15 4.68
CA GLU A 98 -14.82 4.34 5.83
C GLU A 98 -14.49 5.02 7.17
N ARG A 99 -13.29 5.57 7.30
CA ARG A 99 -12.86 6.29 8.51
C ARG A 99 -13.64 7.59 8.74
N GLN A 100 -14.06 8.29 7.69
CA GLN A 100 -14.91 9.48 7.83
C GLN A 100 -16.29 9.10 8.36
N GLN A 101 -16.88 8.01 7.85
CA GLN A 101 -18.17 7.51 8.32
C GLN A 101 -18.13 7.10 9.80
N GLN A 102 -17.05 6.44 10.24
CA GLN A 102 -16.85 6.04 11.64
C GLN A 102 -16.71 7.21 12.62
N LYS A 103 -16.31 8.40 12.15
CA LYS A 103 -16.21 9.60 13.00
C LYS A 103 -17.55 10.34 13.17
N VAL A 104 -18.50 10.10 12.27
CA VAL A 104 -19.81 10.78 12.26
C VAL A 104 -20.87 9.97 13.03
N ALA A 105 -20.65 8.65 13.18
CA ALA A 105 -21.46 7.74 13.98
C ALA A 105 -21.06 7.78 15.47
#